data_AF-A0AAD0JIY5-F1
#
_entry.id   AF-A0AAD0JIY5-F1
#
_cell.length_a   1.000
_cell.length_b   1.000
_cell.length_c   1.000
_cell.angle_alpha   90.00
_cell.angle_beta   90.00
_cell.angle_gamma   90.00
#
_symmetry.space_group_name_H-M   'P 1'
#
loop_
_entity.id
_entity.type
_entity.pdbx_description
1 polymer ?
#
loop_
_entity_poly.entity_id
_entity_poly.type
_entity_poly.pdbx_seq_one_letter_code
_entity_poly.pdbx_strand_id
1 'polypeptide(L)'
;MSTLPEAASPDASPVSDAPVSIERRKDGALPIEQYSALGEGRSVALTGCNGSIDWWCAPNMDSPPLFDRLLDGSNGGYFSIAPTEPCTVERHYRADSNVLETVFTTASGRASLTESLNSGNAGRLPWCELARRIEGLEGEVHFDVHICPSTRAQSASPYCSSIGEHTVFHVQRLLGVAIHHPALQLRWTDEGARGECAVGAGERVTVALVVGEDEPLVAPSVDEVDGRIDLTDREWKAWARNVSYDGWDRATFVRSTLALKLLLYSPSGAIAAAATTSLPERIGGDKNFDYRYAWVRDAGYTIQAFLAAGLEAESKAAFTWLLRQLRRHGPKVVFTLDGEKVEPVQELPMRGYRDTQPVVKGNLAGDQHQHGIYGDIFETAFCFVAAGNILDGASAELLSRIADLCADHWRAKDSGIWELPELEHYTMSKISCWQALARAVELADQGQLPTTCRDRWQRERDRISDWIETHCWSDALQAFEMYPGSGKLDASVALAVRFRFDGRDRLLATLRALDRELGQSGFHYRYSGMPEEEGCFIACSYWMAEAYARLGFVEDARARVDALNGALGRCQGVLSEMVDPATGHYLGNTPQGLSHLAQVMAMATIADTQGCP
;
A
#
# COMPACT_ATOMS: atom_id res chain seq x y z
N MET A 1 17.60 43.95 29.72
CA MET A 1 17.80 42.53 30.07
C MET A 1 16.47 41.98 30.56
N SER A 2 15.69 41.42 29.65
CA SER A 2 14.53 40.59 29.98
C SER A 2 14.28 39.72 28.76
N THR A 3 14.60 38.45 28.93
CA THR A 3 14.48 37.35 27.98
C THR A 3 13.01 36.97 27.86
N LEU A 4 12.48 37.04 26.64
CA LEU A 4 11.20 36.39 26.29
C LEU A 4 11.46 34.88 26.09
N PRO A 5 10.53 33.99 26.47
CA PRO A 5 10.74 32.56 26.37
C PRO A 5 10.61 32.08 24.92
N GLU A 6 11.50 31.18 24.50
CA GLU A 6 11.38 30.37 23.28
C GLU A 6 10.07 29.58 23.30
N ALA A 7 9.32 29.68 22.21
CA ALA A 7 8.17 28.83 21.96
C ALA A 7 8.66 27.41 21.67
N ALA A 8 8.19 26.45 22.47
CA ALA A 8 8.39 25.03 22.22
C ALA A 8 7.79 24.64 20.87
N SER A 9 8.60 23.95 20.05
CA SER A 9 8.17 23.32 18.80
C SER A 9 7.16 22.21 19.12
N PRO A 10 6.00 22.12 18.43
CA PRO A 10 5.10 20.98 18.58
C PRO A 10 5.61 19.84 17.69
N ASP A 11 6.55 19.04 18.20
CA ASP A 11 6.78 17.68 17.71
C ASP A 11 5.59 16.82 18.17
N ALA A 12 4.49 16.89 17.45
CA ALA A 12 3.40 15.94 17.61
C ALA A 12 3.56 14.88 16.51
N SER A 13 4.15 13.74 16.87
CA SER A 13 4.06 12.54 16.05
C SER A 13 2.56 12.20 15.89
N PRO A 14 2.03 12.05 14.65
CA PRO A 14 0.63 11.69 14.41
C PRO A 14 0.35 10.21 14.73
N VAL A 15 1.38 9.49 15.16
CA VAL A 15 1.33 8.11 15.64
C VAL A 15 1.28 8.15 17.16
N SER A 16 0.32 7.43 17.75
CA SER A 16 0.19 7.36 19.20
C SER A 16 1.41 6.69 19.84
N ASP A 17 2.27 7.49 20.48
CA ASP A 17 3.33 7.00 21.36
C ASP A 17 2.79 6.46 22.70
N ALA A 18 1.47 6.45 22.90
CA ALA A 18 0.87 5.94 24.12
C ALA A 18 1.13 4.43 24.30
N PRO A 19 1.40 3.97 25.52
CA PRO A 19 1.59 2.55 25.80
C PRO A 19 0.36 1.74 25.39
N VAL A 20 0.56 0.75 24.52
CA VAL A 20 -0.50 -0.18 24.12
C VAL A 20 -0.34 -1.46 24.93
N SER A 21 -1.45 -1.97 25.48
CA SER A 21 -1.46 -3.34 26.01
C SER A 21 -1.47 -4.31 24.82
N ILE A 22 -0.56 -5.28 24.82
CA ILE A 22 -0.54 -6.32 23.78
C ILE A 22 -1.87 -7.06 23.82
N GLU A 23 -2.74 -6.84 22.83
CA GLU A 23 -3.97 -7.61 22.72
C GLU A 23 -3.64 -9.08 22.48
N ARG A 24 -4.38 -9.96 23.14
CA ARG A 24 -4.25 -11.39 22.88
C ARG A 24 -4.75 -11.67 21.47
N ARG A 25 -4.01 -12.52 20.74
CA ARG A 25 -4.46 -13.05 19.45
C ARG A 25 -5.87 -13.62 19.60
N LYS A 26 -6.77 -13.16 18.74
CA LYS A 26 -8.10 -13.72 18.60
C LYS A 26 -8.10 -14.57 17.35
N ASP A 27 -8.51 -15.83 17.48
CA ASP A 27 -8.58 -16.78 16.35
C ASP A 27 -7.24 -16.89 15.58
N GLY A 28 -6.12 -16.80 16.31
CA GLY A 28 -4.76 -16.97 15.77
C GLY A 28 -4.06 -15.69 15.28
N ALA A 29 -4.77 -14.58 15.09
CA ALA A 29 -4.20 -13.35 14.54
C ALA A 29 -4.36 -12.12 15.47
N LEU A 30 -3.41 -11.18 15.38
CA LEU A 30 -3.60 -9.82 15.91
C LEU A 30 -4.56 -9.02 15.02
N PRO A 31 -5.23 -7.97 15.53
CA PRO A 31 -5.86 -6.96 14.69
C PRO A 31 -4.90 -6.40 13.63
N ILE A 32 -5.42 -6.10 12.43
CA ILE A 32 -4.61 -5.61 11.30
C ILE A 32 -3.87 -4.32 11.66
N GLU A 33 -4.54 -3.42 12.38
CA GLU A 33 -3.95 -2.16 12.84
C GLU A 33 -2.80 -2.34 13.84
N GLN A 34 -2.56 -3.52 14.39
CA GLN A 34 -1.42 -3.76 15.28
C GLN A 34 -0.14 -4.20 14.54
N TYR A 35 -0.21 -4.34 13.21
CA TYR A 35 0.96 -4.64 12.39
C TYR A 35 1.58 -3.36 11.82
N SER A 36 2.91 -3.39 11.71
CA SER A 36 3.71 -2.38 11.01
C SER A 36 4.48 -3.05 9.88
N ALA A 37 4.79 -2.30 8.83
CA ALA A 37 5.42 -2.80 7.62
C ALA A 37 6.92 -2.49 7.61
N LEU A 38 7.72 -3.50 7.31
CA LEU A 38 9.15 -3.39 7.05
C LEU A 38 9.38 -3.73 5.58
N GLY A 39 10.26 -3.02 4.88
CA GLY A 39 10.56 -3.33 3.48
C GLY A 39 11.77 -2.57 2.96
N GLU A 40 12.33 -3.06 1.86
CA GLU A 40 13.51 -2.50 1.18
C GLU A 40 13.29 -2.15 -0.29
N GLY A 41 12.10 -2.48 -0.83
CA GLY A 41 11.74 -2.29 -2.23
C GLY A 41 11.63 -3.58 -3.05
N ARG A 42 11.99 -4.76 -2.53
CA ARG A 42 11.67 -6.07 -3.17
C ARG A 42 10.57 -6.84 -2.46
N SER A 43 10.54 -6.75 -1.14
CA SER A 43 9.61 -7.48 -0.29
C SER A 43 9.20 -6.62 0.91
N VAL A 44 8.06 -6.99 1.50
CA VAL A 44 7.50 -6.38 2.70
C VAL A 44 7.16 -7.46 3.72
N ALA A 45 7.56 -7.24 4.98
CA ALA A 45 7.22 -8.05 6.13
C ALA A 45 6.30 -7.28 7.09
N LEU A 46 5.40 -7.97 7.79
CA LEU A 46 4.53 -7.36 8.80
C LEU A 46 4.90 -7.84 10.20
N THR A 47 5.29 -6.88 11.06
CA THR A 47 5.64 -7.08 12.47
C THR A 47 4.51 -6.61 13.39
N GLY A 48 4.03 -7.51 14.24
CA GLY A 48 3.02 -7.23 15.25
C GLY A 48 3.59 -6.54 16.48
N CYS A 49 2.73 -5.86 17.25
CA CYS A 49 3.14 -5.17 18.48
C CYS A 49 3.71 -6.08 19.57
N ASN A 50 3.49 -7.40 19.46
CA ASN A 50 4.07 -8.42 20.32
C ASN A 50 5.47 -8.89 19.89
N GLY A 51 6.11 -8.19 18.96
CA GLY A 51 7.43 -8.56 18.46
C GLY A 51 7.43 -9.80 17.58
N SER A 52 6.34 -10.09 16.86
CA SER A 52 6.33 -11.18 15.89
C SER A 52 6.07 -10.74 14.46
N ILE A 53 6.93 -11.22 13.56
CA ILE A 53 6.72 -11.19 12.12
C ILE A 53 5.77 -12.34 11.76
N ASP A 54 4.57 -12.01 11.30
CA ASP A 54 3.51 -12.99 10.97
C ASP A 54 3.20 -13.06 9.47
N TRP A 55 3.80 -12.15 8.70
CA TRP A 55 3.72 -12.11 7.25
C TRP A 55 5.07 -11.73 6.68
N TRP A 56 5.60 -12.52 5.75
CA TRP A 56 6.72 -12.12 4.91
C TRP A 56 6.81 -13.01 3.67
N CYS A 57 6.74 -12.41 2.48
CA CYS A 57 7.00 -13.11 1.22
C CYS A 57 8.46 -12.98 0.82
N ALA A 58 9.17 -14.09 0.64
CA ALA A 58 10.59 -14.07 0.31
C ALA A 58 10.86 -14.88 -0.97
N PRO A 59 11.74 -14.40 -1.87
CA PRO A 59 12.44 -13.11 -1.77
C PRO A 59 11.63 -11.93 -2.31
N ASN A 60 10.59 -12.16 -3.12
CA ASN A 60 9.78 -11.09 -3.73
C ASN A 60 8.42 -10.97 -3.03
N MET A 61 7.82 -9.78 -3.11
CA MET A 61 6.53 -9.48 -2.49
C MET A 61 5.39 -10.42 -2.96
N ASP A 62 5.41 -10.85 -4.22
CA ASP A 62 4.44 -11.78 -4.80
C ASP A 62 4.86 -13.27 -4.71
N SER A 63 6.00 -13.58 -4.09
CA SER A 63 6.44 -14.96 -3.84
C SER A 63 5.54 -15.67 -2.81
N PRO A 64 5.53 -17.01 -2.73
CA PRO A 64 4.88 -17.71 -1.63
C PRO A 64 5.49 -17.29 -0.27
N PRO A 65 4.66 -17.03 0.75
CA PRO A 65 5.12 -16.53 2.03
C PRO A 65 6.12 -17.49 2.71
N LEU A 66 7.17 -16.92 3.31
CA LEU A 66 8.01 -17.60 4.28
C LEU A 66 7.33 -17.63 5.67
N PHE A 67 6.57 -16.57 5.99
CA PHE A 67 5.69 -16.50 7.15
C PHE A 67 4.30 -16.03 6.69
N ASP A 68 3.25 -16.73 7.10
CA ASP A 68 1.83 -16.45 6.85
C ASP A 68 0.95 -16.83 8.06
N ARG A 69 1.48 -16.75 9.28
CA ARG A 69 0.67 -16.89 10.53
C ARG A 69 -0.51 -15.93 10.58
N LEU A 70 -0.42 -14.81 9.86
CA LEU A 70 -1.54 -13.89 9.66
C LEU A 70 -2.78 -14.58 9.04
N LEU A 71 -2.58 -15.57 8.16
CA LEU A 71 -3.65 -16.31 7.48
C LEU A 71 -3.81 -17.75 8.00
N ASP A 72 -2.80 -18.34 8.62
CA ASP A 72 -2.88 -19.66 9.24
C ASP A 72 -2.13 -19.69 10.58
N GLY A 73 -2.88 -19.56 11.67
CA GLY A 73 -2.36 -19.58 13.04
C GLY A 73 -1.54 -20.84 13.41
N SER A 74 -1.79 -21.97 12.75
CA SER A 74 -1.19 -23.26 13.08
C SER A 74 0.02 -23.59 12.21
N ASN A 75 -0.11 -23.47 10.88
CA ASN A 75 0.92 -23.91 9.94
C ASN A 75 1.63 -22.77 9.22
N GLY A 76 1.24 -21.52 9.51
CA GLY A 76 1.70 -20.36 8.77
C GLY A 76 3.12 -19.89 9.13
N GLY A 77 3.69 -20.40 10.22
CA GLY A 77 5.04 -19.99 10.62
C GLY A 77 5.17 -18.50 10.97
N TYR A 78 6.24 -18.15 11.68
CA TYR A 78 6.47 -16.80 12.19
C TYR A 78 7.92 -16.62 12.63
N PHE A 79 8.32 -15.36 12.85
CA PHE A 79 9.56 -15.03 13.53
C PHE A 79 9.27 -14.09 14.72
N SER A 80 9.32 -14.62 15.94
CA SER A 80 9.00 -13.89 17.17
C SER A 80 10.24 -13.60 18.02
N ILE A 81 10.31 -12.39 18.57
CA ILE A 81 11.22 -11.95 19.62
C ILE A 81 10.34 -11.20 20.62
N ALA A 82 10.14 -11.78 21.80
CA ALA A 82 9.25 -11.21 22.81
C ALA A 82 9.83 -11.38 24.22
N PRO A 83 9.59 -10.43 25.14
CA PRO A 83 9.96 -10.62 26.53
C PRO A 83 9.26 -11.85 27.14
N THR A 84 9.95 -12.56 28.04
CA THR A 84 9.37 -13.71 28.76
C THR A 84 8.35 -13.28 29.83
N GLU A 85 8.42 -12.01 30.25
CA GLU A 85 7.53 -11.39 31.22
C GLU A 85 6.38 -10.62 30.55
N PRO A 86 5.23 -10.45 31.24
CA PRO A 86 4.22 -9.50 30.83
C PRO A 86 4.83 -8.09 30.66
N CYS A 87 4.46 -7.42 29.58
CA CYS A 87 4.97 -6.09 29.26
C CYS A 87 3.90 -5.15 28.69
N THR A 88 4.20 -3.86 28.74
CA THR A 88 3.57 -2.84 27.88
C THR A 88 4.50 -2.49 26.73
N VAL A 89 3.92 -2.03 25.62
CA VAL A 89 4.69 -1.71 24.40
C VAL A 89 4.44 -0.28 23.95
N GLU A 90 5.52 0.38 23.55
CA GLU A 90 5.50 1.66 22.82
C GLU A 90 6.20 1.42 21.48
N ARG A 91 5.65 1.95 20.39
CA ARG A 91 6.15 1.69 19.04
C ARG A 91 6.18 2.97 18.24
N HIS A 92 7.19 3.12 17.41
CA HIS A 92 7.26 4.18 16.41
C HIS A 92 8.24 3.79 15.30
N TYR A 93 8.01 4.30 14.10
CA TYR A 93 9.09 4.34 13.13
C TYR A 93 10.09 5.42 13.56
N ARG A 94 11.37 5.19 13.34
CA ARG A 94 12.35 6.29 13.42
C ARG A 94 11.90 7.42 12.50
N ALA A 95 12.15 8.66 12.91
CA ALA A 95 11.75 9.83 12.14
C ALA A 95 12.25 9.74 10.69
N ASP A 96 11.35 9.97 9.72
CA ASP A 96 11.61 9.91 8.29
C ASP A 96 12.22 8.56 7.82
N SER A 97 11.81 7.45 8.43
CA SER A 97 12.41 6.12 8.19
C SER A 97 11.38 4.98 8.12
N ASN A 98 11.76 3.88 7.46
CA ASN A 98 11.05 2.60 7.53
C ASN A 98 11.69 1.61 8.53
N VAL A 99 12.61 2.08 9.38
CA VAL A 99 13.12 1.31 10.51
C VAL A 99 12.18 1.49 11.69
N LEU A 100 11.70 0.37 12.25
CA LEU A 100 10.75 0.35 13.35
C LEU A 100 11.46 0.12 14.68
N GLU A 101 11.02 0.83 15.73
CA GLU A 101 11.43 0.59 17.11
C GLU A 101 10.22 0.23 17.96
N THR A 102 10.35 -0.86 18.73
CA THR A 102 9.37 -1.30 19.73
C THR A 102 10.05 -1.36 21.08
N VAL A 103 9.59 -0.55 22.04
CA VAL A 103 10.09 -0.56 23.42
C VAL A 103 9.17 -1.42 24.27
N PHE A 104 9.74 -2.46 24.87
CA PHE A 104 9.08 -3.31 25.85
C PHE A 104 9.42 -2.84 27.27
N THR A 105 8.41 -2.67 28.11
CA THR A 105 8.57 -2.39 29.54
C THR A 105 8.02 -3.56 30.36
N THR A 106 8.90 -4.28 31.06
CA THR A 106 8.57 -5.39 31.96
C THR A 106 8.71 -4.97 33.43
N ALA A 107 8.49 -5.88 34.37
CA ALA A 107 8.77 -5.62 35.78
C ALA A 107 10.28 -5.55 36.08
N SER A 108 11.11 -6.24 35.29
CA SER A 108 12.56 -6.35 35.49
C SER A 108 13.38 -5.29 34.74
N GLY A 109 12.82 -4.65 33.72
CA GLY A 109 13.55 -3.66 32.94
C GLY A 109 12.81 -3.14 31.70
N ARG A 110 13.56 -2.39 30.87
CA ARG A 110 13.11 -1.86 29.59
C ARG A 110 14.12 -2.24 28.52
N ALA A 111 13.64 -2.66 27.36
CA ALA A 111 14.47 -3.00 26.22
C ALA A 111 13.77 -2.57 24.92
N SER A 112 14.57 -2.15 23.93
CA SER A 112 14.09 -1.81 22.60
C SER A 112 14.39 -2.93 21.60
N LEU A 113 13.48 -3.13 20.66
CA LEU A 113 13.63 -3.98 19.49
C LEU A 113 13.59 -3.09 18.25
N THR A 114 14.74 -2.91 17.60
CA THR A 114 14.86 -2.23 16.31
C THR A 114 14.79 -3.25 15.17
N GLU A 115 13.92 -3.03 14.19
CA GLU A 115 13.66 -3.98 13.10
C GLU A 115 13.83 -3.32 11.72
N SER A 116 14.43 -4.06 10.78
CA SER A 116 14.65 -3.59 9.42
C SER A 116 14.74 -4.74 8.41
N LEU A 117 14.19 -4.52 7.22
CA LEU A 117 14.68 -5.20 6.02
C LEU A 117 15.86 -4.39 5.49
N ASN A 118 17.06 -4.92 5.69
CA ASN A 118 18.30 -4.19 5.51
C ASN A 118 18.59 -3.89 4.03
N SER A 119 19.13 -2.70 3.80
CA SER A 119 19.68 -2.21 2.53
C SER A 119 21.18 -1.95 2.65
N GLY A 120 21.85 -1.76 1.51
CA GLY A 120 23.25 -1.36 1.41
C GLY A 120 23.41 0.11 1.01
N ASN A 121 24.67 0.56 0.86
CA ASN A 121 25.02 1.96 0.52
C ASN A 121 24.53 2.41 -0.87
N ALA A 122 24.13 1.48 -1.73
CA ALA A 122 23.68 1.73 -3.09
C ALA A 122 22.22 1.29 -3.29
N GLY A 123 21.45 1.26 -2.20
CA GLY A 123 20.10 0.71 -2.16
C GLY A 123 20.10 -0.77 -1.78
N ARG A 124 19.08 -1.49 -2.26
CA ARG A 124 18.79 -2.88 -1.91
C ARG A 124 20.00 -3.83 -2.03
N LEU A 125 20.13 -4.75 -1.07
CA LEU A 125 21.08 -5.87 -1.12
C LEU A 125 20.66 -6.94 -2.17
N PRO A 126 21.60 -7.66 -2.80
CA PRO A 126 21.26 -8.73 -3.75
C PRO A 126 20.33 -9.81 -3.15
N TRP A 127 20.52 -10.16 -1.86
CA TRP A 127 19.69 -11.07 -1.07
C TRP A 127 18.68 -10.31 -0.18
N CYS A 128 17.74 -11.04 0.44
CA CYS A 128 16.87 -10.46 1.46
C CYS A 128 17.47 -10.64 2.87
N GLU A 129 17.53 -9.58 3.67
CA GLU A 129 18.11 -9.58 5.01
C GLU A 129 17.15 -8.94 6.02
N LEU A 130 16.38 -9.75 6.75
CA LEU A 130 15.50 -9.28 7.83
C LEU A 130 16.28 -9.29 9.14
N ALA A 131 16.64 -8.11 9.64
CA ALA A 131 17.46 -7.93 10.83
C ALA A 131 16.67 -7.34 12.00
N ARG A 132 16.97 -7.84 13.21
CA ARG A 132 16.28 -7.50 14.45
C ARG A 132 17.30 -7.38 15.57
N ARG A 133 17.33 -6.20 16.19
CA ARG A 133 18.32 -5.81 17.21
C ARG A 133 17.62 -5.51 18.52
N ILE A 134 18.00 -6.23 19.56
CA ILE A 134 17.55 -6.04 20.93
C ILE A 134 18.59 -5.19 21.66
N GLU A 135 18.17 -4.10 22.29
CA GLU A 135 19.04 -3.25 23.11
C GLU A 135 18.41 -3.02 24.49
N GLY A 136 19.13 -3.36 25.55
CA GLY A 136 18.70 -3.11 26.92
C GLY A 136 18.81 -1.63 27.26
N LEU A 137 17.72 -1.03 27.73
CA LEU A 137 17.67 0.39 28.10
C LEU A 137 17.87 0.58 29.61
N GLU A 138 17.16 -0.22 30.40
CA GLU A 138 17.17 -0.18 31.86
C GLU A 138 16.96 -1.59 32.42
N GLY A 139 17.59 -1.91 33.56
CA GLY A 139 17.45 -3.24 34.17
C GLY A 139 18.00 -4.37 33.29
N GLU A 140 17.43 -5.57 33.44
CA GLU A 140 17.73 -6.75 32.64
C GLU A 140 16.41 -7.35 32.13
N VAL A 141 16.32 -7.62 30.83
CA VAL A 141 15.12 -8.19 30.20
C VAL A 141 15.48 -9.48 29.48
N HIS A 142 14.72 -10.53 29.76
CA HIS A 142 14.84 -11.83 29.09
C HIS A 142 13.88 -11.92 27.91
N PHE A 143 14.37 -12.46 26.78
CA PHE A 143 13.63 -12.62 25.54
C PHE A 143 13.61 -14.08 25.08
N ASP A 144 12.44 -14.52 24.60
CA ASP A 144 12.27 -15.73 23.81
C ASP A 144 12.38 -15.39 22.32
N VAL A 145 13.13 -16.20 21.59
CA VAL A 145 13.34 -16.09 20.14
C VAL A 145 12.89 -17.36 19.43
N HIS A 146 11.94 -17.22 18.52
CA HIS A 146 11.32 -18.34 17.78
C HIS A 146 11.34 -18.06 16.28
N ILE A 147 11.89 -18.98 15.48
CA ILE A 147 11.86 -18.91 14.01
C ILE A 147 11.20 -20.17 13.49
N CYS A 148 9.98 -20.06 12.97
CA CYS A 148 9.22 -21.19 12.43
C CYS A 148 8.87 -20.89 10.97
N PRO A 149 9.54 -21.47 9.97
CA PRO A 149 9.16 -21.29 8.58
C PRO A 149 7.76 -21.87 8.28
N SER A 150 7.02 -21.25 7.35
CA SER A 150 5.71 -21.70 6.90
C SER A 150 5.76 -23.03 6.14
N THR A 151 4.67 -23.79 6.20
CA THR A 151 4.42 -24.94 5.32
C THR A 151 3.90 -24.54 3.93
N ARG A 152 3.75 -23.23 3.65
CA ARG A 152 3.24 -22.67 2.38
C ARG A 152 1.92 -23.29 1.96
N ALA A 153 0.87 -23.09 2.76
CA ALA A 153 -0.42 -23.73 2.53
C ALA A 153 -0.33 -25.28 2.47
N GLN A 154 0.48 -25.88 3.34
CA GLN A 154 0.75 -27.33 3.38
C GLN A 154 1.38 -27.90 2.09
N SER A 155 1.95 -27.04 1.23
CA SER A 155 2.66 -27.47 0.01
C SER A 155 4.16 -27.72 0.22
N ALA A 156 4.66 -27.47 1.42
CA ALA A 156 6.07 -27.61 1.79
C ALA A 156 6.20 -28.23 3.19
N SER A 157 7.24 -29.05 3.36
CA SER A 157 7.76 -29.43 4.68
C SER A 157 9.10 -28.72 4.85
N PRO A 158 9.18 -27.68 5.69
CA PRO A 158 10.46 -27.10 6.07
C PRO A 158 11.38 -28.15 6.68
N TYR A 159 12.68 -27.99 6.49
CA TYR A 159 13.70 -28.79 7.18
C TYR A 159 14.95 -27.95 7.41
N CYS A 160 15.75 -28.36 8.40
CA CYS A 160 17.03 -27.74 8.69
C CYS A 160 18.19 -28.66 8.33
N SER A 161 19.34 -28.07 8.01
CA SER A 161 20.58 -28.81 7.81
C SER A 161 21.80 -27.95 8.15
N SER A 162 22.99 -28.54 8.10
CA SER A 162 24.24 -27.80 8.28
C SER A 162 25.01 -27.75 6.97
N ILE A 163 25.47 -26.55 6.60
CA ILE A 163 26.38 -26.32 5.48
C ILE A 163 27.61 -25.59 6.04
N GLY A 164 28.72 -26.31 6.16
CA GLY A 164 29.91 -25.79 6.86
C GLY A 164 29.60 -25.50 8.33
N GLU A 165 29.87 -24.28 8.78
CA GLU A 165 29.61 -23.82 10.16
C GLU A 165 28.20 -23.23 10.34
N HIS A 166 27.41 -23.14 9.26
CA HIS A 166 26.10 -22.51 9.28
C HIS A 166 24.98 -23.54 9.41
N THR A 167 24.01 -23.26 10.29
CA THR A 167 22.71 -23.91 10.24
C THR A 167 21.82 -23.17 9.26
N VAL A 168 21.28 -23.91 8.29
CA VAL A 168 20.40 -23.39 7.25
C VAL A 168 19.03 -24.04 7.34
N PHE A 169 18.00 -23.34 6.88
CA PHE A 169 16.67 -23.90 6.67
C PHE A 169 16.30 -23.85 5.19
N HIS A 170 15.47 -24.80 4.80
CA HIS A 170 14.96 -24.90 3.44
C HIS A 170 13.43 -24.91 3.44
N VAL A 171 12.83 -24.17 2.51
CA VAL A 171 11.39 -24.22 2.24
C VAL A 171 11.20 -24.23 0.73
N GLN A 172 10.92 -25.40 0.16
CA GLN A 172 10.94 -25.61 -1.29
C GLN A 172 12.26 -25.11 -1.92
N ARG A 173 12.20 -24.06 -2.73
CA ARG A 173 13.33 -23.45 -3.46
C ARG A 173 14.07 -22.39 -2.64
N LEU A 174 13.55 -22.03 -1.46
CA LEU A 174 14.23 -21.10 -0.56
C LEU A 174 15.34 -21.80 0.21
N LEU A 175 16.47 -21.12 0.27
CA LEU A 175 17.53 -21.34 1.25
C LEU A 175 17.54 -20.12 2.19
N GLY A 176 17.68 -20.37 3.49
CA GLY A 176 17.88 -19.30 4.46
C GLY A 176 18.88 -19.65 5.55
N VAL A 177 19.58 -18.65 6.05
CA VAL A 177 20.55 -18.77 7.16
C VAL A 177 20.21 -17.77 8.25
N ALA A 178 20.30 -18.20 9.51
CA ALA A 178 20.18 -17.29 10.65
C ALA A 178 21.56 -16.79 11.08
N ILE A 179 21.74 -15.48 11.05
CA ILE A 179 22.93 -14.80 11.57
C ILE A 179 22.58 -14.25 12.94
N HIS A 180 23.27 -14.68 14.00
CA HIS A 180 22.89 -14.30 15.36
C HIS A 180 24.09 -14.08 16.27
N HIS A 181 23.91 -13.17 17.23
CA HIS A 181 24.90 -12.88 18.26
C HIS A 181 25.25 -14.14 19.09
N PRO A 182 26.51 -14.34 19.52
CA PRO A 182 26.90 -15.52 20.29
C PRO A 182 26.17 -15.72 21.62
N ALA A 183 25.65 -14.64 22.22
CA ALA A 183 24.84 -14.71 23.43
C ALA A 183 23.45 -15.33 23.20
N LEU A 184 22.98 -15.39 21.95
CA LEU A 184 21.75 -16.07 21.57
C LEU A 184 22.10 -17.44 21.00
N GLN A 185 21.79 -18.51 21.72
CA GLN A 185 21.97 -19.87 21.21
C GLN A 185 20.64 -20.39 20.65
N LEU A 186 20.60 -20.63 19.35
CA LEU A 186 19.43 -21.20 18.67
C LEU A 186 19.54 -22.72 18.58
N ARG A 187 18.53 -23.42 19.09
CA ARG A 187 18.34 -24.86 18.91
C ARG A 187 17.41 -25.09 17.74
N TRP A 188 17.90 -25.79 16.73
CA TRP A 188 17.16 -26.08 15.51
C TRP A 188 16.55 -27.48 15.52
N THR A 189 15.36 -27.57 14.96
CA THR A 189 14.68 -28.79 14.52
C THR A 189 14.11 -28.54 13.12
N ASP A 190 13.52 -29.56 12.49
CA ASP A 190 12.84 -29.39 11.21
C ASP A 190 11.61 -28.46 11.30
N GLU A 191 11.07 -28.26 12.51
CA GLU A 191 9.96 -27.34 12.77
C GLU A 191 10.41 -25.87 12.98
N GLY A 192 11.73 -25.61 13.03
CA GLY A 192 12.28 -24.27 13.20
C GLY A 192 13.35 -24.17 14.29
N ALA A 193 13.57 -22.95 14.79
CA ALA A 193 14.56 -22.63 15.81
C ALA A 193 13.91 -22.02 17.05
N ARG A 194 14.46 -22.35 18.23
CA ARG A 194 14.14 -21.69 19.51
C ARG A 194 15.42 -21.31 20.24
N GLY A 195 15.42 -20.14 20.87
CA GLY A 195 16.50 -19.70 21.73
C GLY A 195 16.04 -18.62 22.70
N GLU A 196 16.91 -18.29 23.63
CA GLU A 196 16.67 -17.30 24.68
C GLU A 196 17.91 -16.41 24.79
N CYS A 197 17.71 -15.15 25.16
CA CYS A 197 18.79 -14.24 25.55
C CYS A 197 18.33 -13.27 26.63
N ALA A 198 19.29 -12.77 27.41
CA ALA A 198 19.07 -11.65 28.33
C ALA A 198 19.85 -10.44 27.82
N VAL A 199 19.29 -9.24 28.02
CA VAL A 199 19.97 -7.98 27.73
C VAL A 199 19.90 -7.06 28.94
N GLY A 200 21.06 -6.68 29.47
CA GLY A 200 21.21 -5.61 30.44
C GLY A 200 21.29 -4.23 29.80
N ALA A 201 21.21 -3.17 30.61
CA ALA A 201 21.35 -1.79 30.14
C ALA A 201 22.66 -1.57 29.36
N GLY A 202 22.55 -1.11 28.10
CA GLY A 202 23.67 -0.88 27.19
C GLY A 202 24.17 -2.12 26.44
N GLU A 203 23.63 -3.30 26.74
CA GLU A 203 23.92 -4.53 26.00
C GLU A 203 23.05 -4.66 24.75
N ARG A 204 23.58 -5.34 23.74
CA ARG A 204 22.94 -5.51 22.44
C ARG A 204 23.04 -6.95 21.95
N VAL A 205 21.94 -7.47 21.41
CA VAL A 205 21.85 -8.81 20.80
C VAL A 205 21.12 -8.67 19.47
N THR A 206 21.78 -9.09 18.38
CA THR A 206 21.22 -9.00 17.02
C THR A 206 21.03 -10.38 16.41
N VAL A 207 19.91 -10.56 15.73
CA VAL A 207 19.56 -11.75 14.96
C VAL A 207 18.94 -11.36 13.63
N ALA A 208 19.28 -12.07 12.56
CA ALA A 208 18.76 -11.83 11.23
C ALA A 208 18.55 -13.11 10.44
N LEU A 209 17.66 -13.03 9.45
CA LEU A 209 17.46 -14.04 8.42
C LEU A 209 17.99 -13.51 7.09
N VAL A 210 18.95 -14.21 6.51
CA VAL A 210 19.40 -14.00 5.13
C VAL A 210 18.77 -15.08 4.26
N VAL A 211 18.00 -14.68 3.24
CA VAL A 211 17.15 -15.57 2.44
C VAL A 211 17.31 -15.28 0.94
N GLY A 212 17.30 -16.34 0.14
CA GLY A 212 17.35 -16.30 -1.33
C GLY A 212 16.66 -17.51 -1.96
N GLU A 213 16.40 -17.44 -3.27
CA GLU A 213 15.73 -18.50 -4.04
C GLU A 213 16.61 -18.96 -5.21
N ASP A 214 16.95 -20.25 -5.22
CA ASP A 214 17.86 -20.88 -6.21
C ASP A 214 19.16 -20.13 -6.51
N GLU A 215 19.73 -19.52 -5.47
CA GLU A 215 20.95 -18.72 -5.56
C GLU A 215 21.89 -19.03 -4.39
N PRO A 216 23.22 -18.87 -4.57
CA PRO A 216 24.16 -18.96 -3.47
C PRO A 216 23.95 -17.82 -2.47
N LEU A 217 23.97 -18.14 -1.17
CA LEU A 217 23.84 -17.14 -0.12
C LEU A 217 25.18 -16.67 0.43
N VAL A 218 25.21 -15.40 0.80
CA VAL A 218 26.25 -14.85 1.68
C VAL A 218 25.91 -15.15 3.14
N ALA A 219 26.94 -15.21 3.99
CA ALA A 219 26.79 -15.30 5.44
C ALA A 219 27.59 -14.15 6.08
N PRO A 220 27.02 -12.93 6.16
CA PRO A 220 27.70 -11.78 6.76
C PRO A 220 27.92 -12.00 8.26
N SER A 221 28.85 -11.23 8.85
CA SER A 221 29.02 -11.22 10.29
C SER A 221 27.82 -10.54 10.98
N VAL A 222 27.63 -10.83 12.27
CA VAL A 222 26.59 -10.17 13.08
C VAL A 222 26.80 -8.65 13.11
N ASP A 223 28.05 -8.19 13.20
CA ASP A 223 28.37 -6.76 13.22
C ASP A 223 28.03 -6.05 11.89
N GLU A 224 28.23 -6.74 10.75
CA GLU A 224 27.84 -6.21 9.44
C GLU A 224 26.33 -6.08 9.32
N VAL A 225 25.58 -7.08 9.77
CA VAL A 225 24.11 -7.06 9.80
C VAL A 225 23.59 -5.97 10.73
N ASP A 226 24.18 -5.84 11.93
CA ASP A 226 23.82 -4.83 12.91
C ASP A 226 24.04 -3.42 12.37
N GLY A 227 25.22 -3.17 11.78
CA GLY A 227 25.56 -1.90 11.16
C GLY A 227 24.66 -1.53 9.98
N ARG A 228 24.11 -2.53 9.27
CA ARG A 228 23.18 -2.30 8.16
C ARG A 228 21.80 -1.81 8.62
N ILE A 229 21.39 -2.04 9.87
CA ILE A 229 20.14 -1.45 10.41
C ILE A 229 20.26 0.07 10.43
N ASP A 230 21.38 0.60 10.96
CA ASP A 230 21.61 2.04 11.03
C ASP A 230 22.00 2.65 9.67
N LEU A 231 22.58 1.86 8.76
CA LEU A 231 22.72 2.27 7.37
C LEU A 231 21.36 2.43 6.70
N THR A 232 20.47 1.45 6.84
CA THR A 232 19.13 1.46 6.25
C THR A 232 18.31 2.64 6.75
N ASP A 233 18.40 2.96 8.05
CA ASP A 233 17.79 4.17 8.61
C ASP A 233 18.31 5.46 7.94
N ARG A 234 19.63 5.57 7.73
CA ARG A 234 20.23 6.72 7.04
C ARG A 234 19.79 6.82 5.58
N GLU A 235 19.67 5.70 4.88
CA GLU A 235 19.19 5.66 3.49
C GLU A 235 17.72 6.09 3.40
N TRP A 236 16.86 5.62 4.30
CA TRP A 236 15.47 6.07 4.33
C TRP A 236 15.35 7.56 4.63
N LYS A 237 16.09 8.06 5.62
CA LYS A 237 16.16 9.50 5.92
C LYS A 237 16.70 10.29 4.73
N ALA A 238 17.67 9.74 3.99
CA ALA A 238 18.21 10.38 2.80
C ALA A 238 17.17 10.45 1.68
N TRP A 239 16.41 9.39 1.49
CA TRP A 239 15.32 9.35 0.53
C TRP A 239 14.20 10.33 0.91
N ALA A 240 13.77 10.33 2.18
CA ALA A 240 12.68 11.16 2.68
C ALA A 240 12.96 12.67 2.61
N ARG A 241 14.24 13.09 2.62
CA ARG A 241 14.64 14.49 2.36
C ARG A 241 14.24 14.98 0.96
N ASN A 242 14.04 14.09 0.01
CA ASN A 242 13.60 14.45 -1.35
C ASN A 242 12.06 14.62 -1.45
N VAL A 243 11.31 14.24 -0.41
CA VAL A 243 9.85 14.42 -0.36
C VAL A 243 9.53 15.90 -0.17
N SER A 244 9.03 16.51 -1.24
CA SER A 244 8.58 17.90 -1.27
C SER A 244 7.16 18.01 -0.73
N TYR A 245 7.01 18.60 0.45
CA TYR A 245 5.71 18.91 1.05
C TYR A 245 5.89 19.95 2.16
N ASP A 246 5.18 21.07 2.05
CA ASP A 246 5.19 22.21 2.98
C ASP A 246 3.84 22.44 3.67
N GLY A 247 2.90 21.50 3.54
CA GLY A 247 1.60 21.55 4.20
C GLY A 247 1.66 21.29 5.72
N TRP A 248 0.48 21.27 6.35
CA TRP A 248 0.35 21.37 7.82
C TRP A 248 0.78 20.14 8.62
N ASP A 249 0.82 18.97 8.00
CA ASP A 249 1.19 17.71 8.67
C ASP A 249 2.19 16.92 7.80
N ARG A 250 3.43 17.38 7.81
CA ARG A 250 4.51 16.73 7.06
C ARG A 250 4.77 15.30 7.53
N ALA A 251 4.65 15.03 8.82
CA ALA A 251 4.93 13.72 9.38
C ALA A 251 4.00 12.65 8.80
N THR A 252 2.69 12.91 8.75
CA THR A 252 1.73 12.00 8.11
C THR A 252 1.99 11.86 6.61
N PHE A 253 2.24 12.97 5.92
CA PHE A 253 2.50 12.96 4.48
C PHE A 253 3.71 12.10 4.12
N VAL A 254 4.83 12.28 4.83
CA VAL A 254 6.06 11.50 4.63
C VAL A 254 5.84 10.04 5.01
N ARG A 255 5.13 9.75 6.11
CA ARG A 255 4.84 8.37 6.54
C ARG A 255 4.06 7.60 5.47
N SER A 256 3.03 8.19 4.89
CA SER A 256 2.28 7.54 3.79
C SER A 256 3.07 7.46 2.50
N THR A 257 3.90 8.45 2.19
CA THR A 257 4.80 8.42 1.03
C THR A 257 5.86 7.31 1.16
N LEU A 258 6.42 7.10 2.35
CA LEU A 258 7.31 5.99 2.66
C LEU A 258 6.57 4.63 2.56
N ALA A 259 5.28 4.55 2.92
CA ALA A 259 4.50 3.33 2.77
C ALA A 259 4.25 2.99 1.29
N LEU A 260 3.95 3.98 0.45
CA LEU A 260 3.89 3.81 -1.00
C LEU A 260 5.24 3.34 -1.58
N LYS A 261 6.35 3.88 -1.06
CA LYS A 261 7.69 3.46 -1.47
C LYS A 261 8.00 2.00 -1.12
N LEU A 262 7.42 1.45 -0.05
CA LEU A 262 7.51 0.01 0.24
C LEU A 262 6.82 -0.86 -0.82
N LEU A 263 5.75 -0.35 -1.45
CA LEU A 263 4.99 -1.04 -2.50
C LEU A 263 5.58 -0.88 -3.90
N LEU A 264 6.52 0.05 -4.09
CA LEU A 264 7.29 0.17 -5.33
C LEU A 264 8.34 -0.94 -5.41
N TYR A 265 8.07 -1.92 -6.27
CA TYR A 265 8.94 -3.06 -6.54
C TYR A 265 10.16 -2.61 -7.36
N SER A 266 11.23 -2.30 -6.64
CA SER A 266 12.50 -1.76 -7.14
C SER A 266 13.16 -2.59 -8.25
N PRO A 267 13.05 -3.94 -8.31
CA PRO A 267 13.62 -4.71 -9.42
C PRO A 267 13.06 -4.36 -10.80
N SER A 268 11.78 -4.01 -10.91
CA SER A 268 11.12 -3.76 -12.21
C SER A 268 10.56 -2.34 -12.36
N GLY A 269 10.26 -1.67 -11.26
CA GLY A 269 9.50 -0.42 -11.21
C GLY A 269 7.98 -0.63 -11.06
N ALA A 270 7.49 -1.88 -11.00
CA ALA A 270 6.08 -2.16 -10.73
C ALA A 270 5.65 -1.61 -9.36
N ILE A 271 4.36 -1.33 -9.20
CA ILE A 271 3.78 -0.90 -7.92
C ILE A 271 2.71 -1.91 -7.54
N ALA A 272 2.90 -2.60 -6.41
CA ALA A 272 1.91 -3.53 -5.89
C ALA A 272 0.72 -2.77 -5.30
N ALA A 273 -0.51 -3.30 -5.45
CA ALA A 273 -1.70 -2.71 -4.84
C ALA A 273 -1.67 -2.84 -3.30
N ALA A 274 -1.18 -3.98 -2.79
CA ALA A 274 -0.86 -4.18 -1.39
C ALA A 274 0.24 -5.23 -1.19
N ALA A 275 0.79 -5.33 0.02
CA ALA A 275 1.80 -6.33 0.35
C ALA A 275 1.24 -7.69 0.78
N THR A 276 -0.07 -7.79 1.00
CA THR A 276 -0.75 -9.00 1.51
C THR A 276 -1.77 -9.55 0.51
N THR A 277 -2.26 -10.75 0.81
CA THR A 277 -3.39 -11.39 0.14
C THR A 277 -4.44 -11.77 1.16
N SER A 278 -5.69 -11.87 0.70
CA SER A 278 -6.79 -12.56 1.36
C SER A 278 -7.15 -12.07 2.76
N LEU A 279 -6.76 -10.84 3.10
CA LEU A 279 -7.32 -10.17 4.26
C LEU A 279 -8.76 -9.73 3.90
N PRO A 280 -9.75 -10.02 4.75
CA PRO A 280 -11.14 -9.91 4.35
C PRO A 280 -11.66 -8.48 4.40
N GLU A 281 -12.42 -8.10 3.38
CA GLU A 281 -13.20 -6.85 3.38
C GLU A 281 -14.30 -6.84 4.45
N ARG A 282 -14.69 -8.02 4.96
CA ARG A 282 -15.56 -8.24 6.12
C ARG A 282 -15.28 -9.60 6.76
N ILE A 283 -15.15 -9.65 8.09
CA ILE A 283 -14.97 -10.91 8.81
C ILE A 283 -16.14 -11.87 8.55
N GLY A 284 -15.83 -13.09 8.11
CA GLY A 284 -16.80 -14.11 7.70
C GLY A 284 -17.41 -13.92 6.30
N GLY A 285 -17.00 -12.90 5.55
CA GLY A 285 -17.36 -12.70 4.15
C GLY A 285 -16.43 -13.44 3.17
N ASP A 286 -16.76 -13.39 1.88
CA ASP A 286 -16.06 -14.09 0.80
C ASP A 286 -15.24 -13.17 -0.12
N LYS A 287 -15.30 -11.85 0.10
CA LYS A 287 -14.50 -10.85 -0.64
C LYS A 287 -13.07 -10.76 -0.10
N ASN A 288 -12.27 -11.75 -0.48
CA ASN A 288 -10.87 -11.90 -0.10
C ASN A 288 -10.02 -12.04 -1.37
N PHE A 289 -9.10 -11.11 -1.60
CA PHE A 289 -8.36 -11.02 -2.87
C PHE A 289 -6.84 -10.97 -2.67
N ASP A 290 -6.08 -11.45 -3.65
CA ASP A 290 -4.62 -11.31 -3.69
C ASP A 290 -4.26 -9.99 -4.39
N TYR A 291 -3.68 -9.06 -3.62
CA TYR A 291 -3.37 -7.69 -4.06
C TYR A 291 -1.87 -7.47 -4.30
N ARG A 292 -1.06 -8.54 -4.29
CA ARG A 292 0.40 -8.47 -4.49
C ARG A 292 0.81 -8.29 -5.95
N TYR A 293 -0.11 -7.80 -6.79
CA TYR A 293 0.06 -7.54 -8.21
C TYR A 293 -0.04 -6.04 -8.50
N ALA A 294 0.30 -5.65 -9.73
CA ALA A 294 0.34 -4.26 -10.16
C ALA A 294 -0.84 -3.93 -11.09
N TRP A 295 -1.82 -3.19 -10.55
CA TRP A 295 -2.92 -2.63 -11.31
C TRP A 295 -2.50 -1.36 -12.03
N VAL A 296 -2.98 -1.17 -13.27
CA VAL A 296 -2.72 0.05 -14.05
C VAL A 296 -3.23 1.29 -13.34
N ARG A 297 -4.43 1.22 -12.73
CA ARG A 297 -5.02 2.29 -11.93
C ARG A 297 -4.13 2.68 -10.76
N ASP A 298 -3.83 1.71 -9.91
CA ASP A 298 -3.08 1.89 -8.67
C ASP A 298 -1.66 2.40 -8.96
N ALA A 299 -1.02 1.90 -10.00
CA ALA A 299 0.25 2.42 -10.50
C ALA A 299 0.10 3.88 -10.97
N GLY A 300 -0.92 4.20 -11.76
CA GLY A 300 -1.15 5.55 -12.28
C GLY A 300 -1.37 6.58 -11.18
N TYR A 301 -2.23 6.28 -10.20
CA TYR A 301 -2.46 7.17 -9.06
C TYR A 301 -1.27 7.27 -8.12
N THR A 302 -0.49 6.20 -7.95
CA THR A 302 0.74 6.26 -7.15
C THR A 302 1.81 7.10 -7.84
N ILE A 303 1.93 7.03 -9.17
CA ILE A 303 2.83 7.91 -9.95
C ILE A 303 2.42 9.39 -9.76
N GLN A 304 1.13 9.70 -9.78
CA GLN A 304 0.64 11.05 -9.50
C GLN A 304 1.00 11.51 -8.08
N ALA A 305 0.83 10.65 -7.07
CA ALA A 305 1.21 10.94 -5.69
C ALA A 305 2.72 11.18 -5.55
N PHE A 306 3.56 10.38 -6.21
CA PHE A 306 5.01 10.59 -6.24
C PHE A 306 5.40 11.89 -6.95
N LEU A 307 4.74 12.24 -8.06
CA LEU A 307 4.96 13.54 -8.73
C LEU A 307 4.57 14.72 -7.81
N ALA A 308 3.43 14.63 -7.12
CA ALA A 308 3.01 15.63 -6.14
C ALA A 308 3.99 15.76 -4.96
N ALA A 309 4.66 14.67 -4.60
CA ALA A 309 5.71 14.63 -3.57
C ALA A 309 7.12 14.98 -4.12
N GLY A 310 7.27 15.34 -5.39
CA GLY A 310 8.58 15.67 -6.00
C GLY A 310 9.51 14.48 -6.26
N LEU A 311 8.99 13.25 -6.28
CA LEU A 311 9.75 12.01 -6.40
C LEU A 311 9.87 11.55 -7.87
N GLU A 312 10.64 12.28 -8.67
CA GLU A 312 10.77 12.04 -10.12
C GLU A 312 11.34 10.67 -10.48
N ALA A 313 12.32 10.17 -9.71
CA ALA A 313 12.99 8.90 -10.02
C ALA A 313 12.02 7.71 -9.92
N GLU A 314 11.21 7.69 -8.87
CA GLU A 314 10.13 6.72 -8.65
C GLU A 314 9.08 6.81 -9.75
N SER A 315 8.58 8.01 -10.04
CA SER A 315 7.58 8.25 -11.08
C SER A 315 8.07 7.80 -12.45
N LYS A 316 9.32 8.12 -12.80
CA LYS A 316 9.93 7.69 -14.07
C LYS A 316 10.06 6.17 -14.13
N ALA A 317 10.50 5.51 -13.05
CA ALA A 317 10.68 4.06 -13.03
C ALA A 317 9.34 3.34 -13.24
N ALA A 318 8.32 3.73 -12.47
CA ALA A 318 6.98 3.14 -12.55
C ALA A 318 6.30 3.42 -13.88
N PHE A 319 6.39 4.65 -14.41
CA PHE A 319 5.80 4.95 -15.71
C PHE A 319 6.52 4.21 -16.85
N THR A 320 7.84 4.07 -16.78
CA THR A 320 8.60 3.25 -17.73
C THR A 320 8.13 1.79 -17.71
N TRP A 321 7.93 1.22 -16.52
CA TRP A 321 7.40 -0.13 -16.37
C TRP A 321 6.01 -0.26 -16.99
N LEU A 322 5.08 0.66 -16.67
CA LEU A 322 3.72 0.64 -17.20
C LEU A 322 3.71 0.68 -18.73
N LEU A 323 4.45 1.61 -19.34
CA LEU A 323 4.55 1.72 -20.81
C LEU A 323 5.12 0.45 -21.45
N ARG A 324 6.05 -0.26 -20.78
CA ARG A 324 6.57 -1.55 -21.27
C ARG A 324 5.48 -2.62 -21.27
N GLN A 325 4.67 -2.72 -20.22
CA GLN A 325 3.60 -3.72 -20.16
C GLN A 325 2.49 -3.42 -21.15
N LEU A 326 2.09 -2.16 -21.28
CA LEU A 326 1.14 -1.71 -22.29
C LEU A 326 1.63 -2.03 -23.72
N ARG A 327 2.93 -1.88 -23.99
CA ARG A 327 3.51 -2.23 -25.30
C ARG A 327 3.49 -3.74 -25.56
N ARG A 328 3.75 -4.55 -24.53
CA ARG A 328 3.87 -6.00 -24.65
C ARG A 328 2.53 -6.72 -24.68
N HIS A 329 1.57 -6.26 -23.87
CA HIS A 329 0.32 -6.97 -23.59
C HIS A 329 -0.94 -6.18 -23.97
N GLY A 330 -0.81 -4.90 -24.34
CA GLY A 330 -1.95 -4.00 -24.50
C GLY A 330 -2.47 -3.45 -23.17
N PRO A 331 -3.57 -2.67 -23.20
CA PRO A 331 -4.19 -2.09 -22.00
C PRO A 331 -4.95 -3.17 -21.21
N LYS A 332 -4.23 -4.01 -20.48
CA LYS A 332 -4.79 -4.93 -19.48
C LYS A 332 -4.89 -4.24 -18.12
N VAL A 333 -5.74 -4.77 -17.24
CA VAL A 333 -6.04 -4.17 -15.93
C VAL A 333 -4.90 -4.38 -14.93
N VAL A 334 -4.35 -5.60 -14.88
CA VAL A 334 -3.39 -6.01 -13.85
C VAL A 334 -2.28 -6.90 -14.42
N PHE A 335 -1.09 -6.77 -13.84
CA PHE A 335 0.12 -7.55 -14.17
C PHE A 335 0.80 -8.07 -12.90
N THR A 336 1.55 -9.15 -13.02
CA THR A 336 2.54 -9.54 -12.00
C THR A 336 3.63 -8.46 -11.85
N LEU A 337 4.40 -8.50 -10.76
CA LEU A 337 5.44 -7.48 -10.52
C LEU A 337 6.57 -7.52 -11.57
N ASP A 338 6.80 -8.68 -12.16
CA ASP A 338 7.73 -8.86 -13.29
C ASP A 338 7.12 -8.49 -14.65
N GLY A 339 5.82 -8.17 -14.69
CA GLY A 339 5.12 -7.64 -15.87
C GLY A 339 4.41 -8.68 -16.74
N GLU A 340 4.39 -9.95 -16.33
CA GLU A 340 3.60 -10.99 -16.99
C GLU A 340 2.11 -10.92 -16.59
N LYS A 341 1.25 -11.67 -17.28
CA LYS A 341 -0.17 -11.78 -16.93
C LYS A 341 -0.35 -12.46 -15.58
N VAL A 342 -1.35 -12.01 -14.82
CA VAL A 342 -1.74 -12.64 -13.56
C VAL A 342 -2.51 -13.92 -13.85
N GLU A 343 -2.20 -14.98 -13.11
CA GLU A 343 -2.89 -16.27 -13.20
C GLU A 343 -4.32 -16.18 -12.63
N PRO A 344 -5.25 -17.03 -13.11
CA PRO A 344 -6.58 -17.15 -12.52
C PRO A 344 -6.54 -17.48 -11.03
N VAL A 345 -7.62 -17.14 -10.32
CA VAL A 345 -7.75 -17.41 -8.89
C VAL A 345 -7.63 -18.90 -8.59
N GLN A 346 -6.77 -19.22 -7.62
CA GLN A 346 -6.66 -20.52 -6.98
C GLN A 346 -6.86 -20.37 -5.47
N GLU A 347 -7.81 -21.13 -4.92
CA GLU A 347 -7.98 -21.24 -3.47
C GLU A 347 -6.88 -22.08 -2.83
N LEU A 348 -6.43 -21.64 -1.65
CA LEU A 348 -5.41 -22.27 -0.84
C LEU A 348 -6.05 -22.91 0.41
N PRO A 349 -5.59 -24.09 0.84
CA PRO A 349 -6.17 -24.83 1.97
C PRO A 349 -5.72 -24.24 3.32
N MET A 350 -6.11 -22.99 3.58
CA MET A 350 -5.81 -22.24 4.80
C MET A 350 -7.10 -21.85 5.52
N ARG A 351 -6.98 -21.55 6.82
CA ARG A 351 -8.11 -21.07 7.64
C ARG A 351 -8.52 -19.64 7.30
N GLY A 352 -7.54 -18.83 6.90
CA GLY A 352 -7.71 -17.41 6.62
C GLY A 352 -7.71 -16.55 7.88
N TYR A 353 -7.61 -15.24 7.68
CA TYR A 353 -7.54 -14.28 8.79
C TYR A 353 -8.83 -14.35 9.61
N ARG A 354 -8.71 -14.69 10.90
CA ARG A 354 -9.84 -14.91 11.82
C ARG A 354 -10.88 -15.89 11.25
N ASP A 355 -10.40 -17.01 10.71
CA ASP A 355 -11.22 -18.08 10.11
C ASP A 355 -12.11 -17.62 8.93
N THR A 356 -11.74 -16.51 8.27
CA THR A 356 -12.47 -15.99 7.11
C THR A 356 -11.89 -16.54 5.81
N GLN A 357 -12.72 -17.25 5.05
CA GLN A 357 -12.38 -17.91 3.78
C GLN A 357 -13.12 -17.26 2.61
N PRO A 358 -12.62 -17.38 1.36
CA PRO A 358 -11.46 -18.15 0.93
C PRO A 358 -10.11 -17.44 1.16
N VAL A 359 -9.02 -18.21 1.15
CA VAL A 359 -7.66 -17.68 0.96
C VAL A 359 -7.25 -18.00 -0.47
N VAL A 360 -6.75 -17.01 -1.20
CA VAL A 360 -6.52 -17.11 -2.64
C VAL A 360 -5.14 -16.63 -3.05
N LYS A 361 -4.69 -17.15 -4.20
CA LYS A 361 -3.63 -16.57 -5.03
C LYS A 361 -4.15 -16.37 -6.46
N GLY A 362 -3.55 -15.48 -7.22
CA GLY A 362 -4.07 -15.05 -8.52
C GLY A 362 -5.21 -14.03 -8.37
N ASN A 363 -5.75 -13.56 -9.49
CA ASN A 363 -6.80 -12.53 -9.46
C ASN A 363 -7.74 -12.65 -10.68
N LEU A 364 -9.02 -12.32 -10.50
CA LEU A 364 -10.04 -12.38 -11.55
C LEU A 364 -9.93 -11.24 -12.57
N ALA A 365 -9.28 -10.12 -12.20
CA ALA A 365 -9.17 -8.94 -13.03
C ALA A 365 -8.30 -9.11 -14.29
N GLY A 366 -7.47 -10.16 -14.37
CA GLY A 366 -6.49 -10.36 -15.44
C GLY A 366 -7.06 -10.33 -16.87
N ASP A 367 -8.30 -10.79 -17.05
CA ASP A 367 -8.99 -10.81 -18.34
C ASP A 367 -10.23 -9.91 -18.41
N GLN A 368 -10.49 -9.12 -17.38
CA GLN A 368 -11.60 -8.17 -17.40
C GLN A 368 -11.36 -7.04 -18.40
N HIS A 369 -12.46 -6.58 -19.00
CA HIS A 369 -12.48 -5.33 -19.76
C HIS A 369 -12.94 -4.22 -18.83
N GLN A 370 -12.08 -3.22 -18.61
CA GLN A 370 -12.38 -2.03 -17.81
C GLN A 370 -12.03 -0.78 -18.60
N HIS A 371 -12.98 0.13 -18.75
CA HIS A 371 -12.72 1.40 -19.46
C HIS A 371 -11.94 2.40 -18.59
N GLY A 372 -11.99 2.26 -17.25
CA GLY A 372 -11.30 3.15 -16.31
C GLY A 372 -9.81 3.31 -16.62
N ILE A 373 -9.14 2.23 -17.02
CA ILE A 373 -7.70 2.20 -17.27
C ILE A 373 -7.25 3.19 -18.35
N TYR A 374 -8.12 3.54 -19.31
CA TYR A 374 -7.77 4.55 -20.31
C TYR A 374 -7.54 5.91 -19.66
N GLY A 375 -8.42 6.31 -18.73
CA GLY A 375 -8.28 7.55 -17.97
C GLY A 375 -7.00 7.53 -17.14
N ASP A 376 -6.75 6.43 -16.42
CA ASP A 376 -5.57 6.28 -15.56
C ASP A 376 -4.25 6.41 -16.35
N ILE A 377 -4.15 5.77 -17.51
CA ILE A 377 -2.96 5.82 -18.39
C ILE A 377 -2.69 7.25 -18.86
N PHE A 378 -3.73 7.92 -19.35
CA PHE A 378 -3.59 9.25 -19.95
C PHE A 378 -3.42 10.35 -18.92
N GLU A 379 -4.04 10.24 -17.74
CA GLU A 379 -3.76 11.16 -16.64
C GLU A 379 -2.32 11.02 -16.17
N THR A 380 -1.83 9.79 -16.05
CA THR A 380 -0.44 9.53 -15.67
C THR A 380 0.52 10.18 -16.67
N ALA A 381 0.29 10.00 -17.97
CA ALA A 381 1.09 10.63 -19.02
C ALA A 381 1.01 12.17 -18.96
N PHE A 382 -0.19 12.71 -18.75
CA PHE A 382 -0.41 14.15 -18.62
C PHE A 382 0.32 14.73 -17.41
N CYS A 383 0.15 14.16 -16.21
CA CYS A 383 0.83 14.61 -15.00
C CYS A 383 2.35 14.50 -15.13
N PHE A 384 2.86 13.42 -15.75
CA PHE A 384 4.29 13.26 -15.99
C PHE A 384 4.86 14.40 -16.85
N VAL A 385 4.17 14.75 -17.94
CA VAL A 385 4.54 15.90 -18.80
C VAL A 385 4.37 17.23 -18.08
N ALA A 386 3.27 17.42 -17.34
CA ALA A 386 2.97 18.65 -16.62
C ALA A 386 4.03 18.96 -15.53
N ALA A 387 4.69 17.92 -15.00
CA ALA A 387 5.85 18.04 -14.12
C ALA A 387 7.16 18.43 -14.86
N GLY A 388 7.11 18.76 -16.15
CA GLY A 388 8.26 19.20 -16.94
C GLY A 388 9.01 18.08 -17.68
N ASN A 389 8.50 16.84 -17.63
CA ASN A 389 9.10 15.70 -18.33
C ASN A 389 8.62 15.59 -19.79
N ILE A 390 9.27 14.70 -20.54
CA ILE A 390 9.02 14.51 -21.97
C ILE A 390 8.70 13.04 -22.29
N LEU A 391 7.84 12.83 -23.29
CA LEU A 391 7.58 11.49 -23.85
C LEU A 391 8.51 11.22 -25.03
N ASP A 392 9.10 10.02 -25.07
CA ASP A 392 9.82 9.56 -26.26
C ASP A 392 8.84 9.15 -27.39
N GLY A 393 9.33 9.09 -28.63
CA GLY A 393 8.49 8.78 -29.80
C GLY A 393 7.79 7.42 -29.74
N ALA A 394 8.44 6.39 -29.19
CA ALA A 394 7.83 5.06 -29.08
C ALA A 394 6.73 5.00 -28.00
N SER A 395 6.88 5.81 -26.95
CA SER A 395 5.85 5.99 -25.92
C SER A 395 4.69 6.84 -26.45
N ALA A 396 4.98 7.89 -27.23
CA ALA A 396 3.98 8.73 -27.87
C ALA A 396 3.12 7.96 -28.90
N GLU A 397 3.74 7.14 -29.74
CA GLU A 397 3.03 6.28 -30.69
C GLU A 397 2.16 5.22 -29.98
N LEU A 398 2.65 4.65 -28.88
CA LEU A 398 1.90 3.70 -28.07
C LEU A 398 0.63 4.36 -27.50
N LEU A 399 0.79 5.50 -26.85
CA LEU A 399 -0.33 6.25 -26.27
C LEU A 399 -1.33 6.66 -27.36
N SER A 400 -0.87 7.15 -28.51
CA SER A 400 -1.73 7.46 -29.65
C SER A 400 -2.61 6.28 -30.09
N ARG A 401 -2.05 5.06 -30.18
CA ARG A 401 -2.84 3.86 -30.45
C ARG A 401 -3.84 3.52 -29.34
N ILE A 402 -3.48 3.75 -28.08
CA ILE A 402 -4.39 3.52 -26.94
C ILE A 402 -5.54 4.54 -26.94
N ALA A 403 -5.30 5.80 -27.30
CA ALA A 403 -6.38 6.78 -27.51
C ALA A 403 -7.33 6.34 -28.62
N ASP A 404 -6.79 5.81 -29.72
CA ASP A 404 -7.62 5.27 -30.80
C ASP A 404 -8.49 4.10 -30.33
N LEU A 405 -7.95 3.18 -29.52
CA LEU A 405 -8.72 2.10 -28.91
C LEU A 405 -9.82 2.62 -27.99
N CYS A 406 -9.54 3.62 -27.15
CA CYS A 406 -10.55 4.26 -26.29
C CYS A 406 -11.69 4.85 -27.14
N ALA A 407 -11.34 5.59 -28.21
CA ALA A 407 -12.29 6.19 -29.14
C ALA A 407 -13.19 5.15 -29.85
N ASP A 408 -12.66 3.97 -30.16
CA ASP A 408 -13.43 2.88 -30.78
C ASP A 408 -14.33 2.14 -29.80
N HIS A 409 -13.86 1.90 -28.57
CA HIS A 409 -14.48 0.95 -27.66
C HIS A 409 -15.37 1.57 -26.58
N TRP A 410 -15.32 2.88 -26.34
CA TRP A 410 -16.02 3.50 -25.20
C TRP A 410 -17.53 3.19 -25.12
N ARG A 411 -18.18 2.84 -26.23
CA ARG A 411 -19.61 2.49 -26.28
C ARG A 411 -19.93 1.11 -25.70
N ALA A 412 -18.93 0.28 -25.41
CA ALA A 412 -19.15 -1.03 -24.80
C ALA A 412 -19.53 -0.90 -23.31
N LYS A 413 -20.13 -1.95 -22.76
CA LYS A 413 -20.25 -2.14 -21.30
C LYS A 413 -18.93 -2.70 -20.76
N ASP A 414 -18.64 -2.48 -19.49
CA ASP A 414 -17.41 -2.93 -18.83
C ASP A 414 -17.65 -3.26 -17.35
N SER A 415 -16.63 -3.75 -16.65
CA SER A 415 -16.70 -4.16 -15.24
C SER A 415 -16.60 -3.01 -14.23
N GLY A 416 -16.43 -1.76 -14.70
CA GLY A 416 -16.28 -0.62 -13.79
C GLY A 416 -14.97 -0.64 -12.99
N ILE A 417 -14.77 0.39 -12.17
CA ILE A 417 -13.57 0.52 -11.32
C ILE A 417 -13.53 -0.54 -10.21
N TRP A 418 -14.69 -1.04 -9.78
CA TRP A 418 -14.81 -2.04 -8.72
C TRP A 418 -14.76 -3.48 -9.24
N GLU A 419 -14.37 -3.69 -10.49
CA GLU A 419 -14.08 -5.02 -11.07
C GLU A 419 -15.30 -5.97 -11.04
N LEU A 420 -16.49 -5.40 -11.21
CA LEU A 420 -17.76 -6.08 -11.00
C LEU A 420 -18.02 -7.15 -12.07
N PRO A 421 -18.71 -8.25 -11.71
CA PRO A 421 -19.02 -9.31 -12.66
C PRO A 421 -20.06 -8.87 -13.70
N GLU A 422 -20.97 -7.96 -13.35
CA GLU A 422 -21.90 -7.39 -14.30
C GLU A 422 -21.21 -6.36 -15.21
N LEU A 423 -21.42 -6.51 -16.51
CA LEU A 423 -21.01 -5.50 -17.47
C LEU A 423 -22.10 -4.45 -17.59
N GLU A 424 -21.78 -3.20 -17.27
CA GLU A 424 -22.70 -2.07 -17.41
C GLU A 424 -22.03 -0.84 -18.02
N HIS A 425 -22.84 0.19 -18.34
CA HIS A 425 -22.32 1.51 -18.69
C HIS A 425 -22.08 2.34 -17.43
N TYR A 426 -21.12 1.91 -16.61
CA TYR A 426 -20.73 2.62 -15.40
C TYR A 426 -20.35 4.07 -15.71
N THR A 427 -20.93 5.01 -14.95
CA THR A 427 -20.76 6.45 -15.19
C THR A 427 -19.29 6.84 -15.08
N MET A 428 -18.60 6.40 -14.01
CA MET A 428 -17.18 6.70 -13.84
C MET A 428 -16.32 6.11 -14.96
N SER A 429 -16.70 4.94 -15.51
CA SER A 429 -16.02 4.36 -16.67
C SER A 429 -16.14 5.24 -17.92
N LYS A 430 -17.30 5.87 -18.15
CA LYS A 430 -17.49 6.82 -19.26
C LYS A 430 -16.75 8.12 -19.03
N ILE A 431 -16.77 8.65 -17.81
CA ILE A 431 -15.98 9.83 -17.42
C ILE A 431 -14.48 9.56 -17.67
N SER A 432 -13.99 8.37 -17.34
CA SER A 432 -12.59 7.98 -17.57
C SER A 432 -12.24 7.91 -19.05
N CYS A 433 -13.12 7.40 -19.91
CA CYS A 433 -12.92 7.45 -21.36
C CYS A 433 -12.91 8.89 -21.90
N TRP A 434 -13.82 9.75 -21.42
CA TRP A 434 -13.82 11.17 -21.76
C TRP A 434 -12.49 11.82 -21.39
N GLN A 435 -12.03 11.57 -20.17
CA GLN A 435 -10.78 12.09 -19.63
C GLN A 435 -9.59 11.63 -20.46
N ALA A 436 -9.54 10.34 -20.81
CA ALA A 436 -8.46 9.79 -21.63
C ALA A 436 -8.32 10.54 -22.96
N LEU A 437 -9.44 10.77 -23.65
CA LEU A 437 -9.43 11.49 -24.93
C LEU A 437 -9.19 12.99 -24.74
N ALA A 438 -9.63 13.60 -23.65
CA ALA A 438 -9.31 14.98 -23.32
C ALA A 438 -7.79 15.18 -23.13
N ARG A 439 -7.15 14.32 -22.33
CA ARG A 439 -5.70 14.34 -22.13
C ARG A 439 -4.92 13.98 -23.38
N ALA A 440 -5.40 13.05 -24.19
CA ALA A 440 -4.79 12.73 -25.48
C ALA A 440 -4.75 13.95 -26.42
N VAL A 441 -5.84 14.73 -26.46
CA VAL A 441 -5.91 15.99 -27.21
C VAL A 441 -4.92 17.02 -26.66
N GLU A 442 -4.91 17.23 -25.34
CA GLU A 442 -3.99 18.20 -24.70
C GLU A 442 -2.52 17.83 -24.94
N LEU A 443 -2.16 16.57 -24.79
CA LEU A 443 -0.80 16.08 -25.05
C LEU A 443 -0.41 16.23 -26.53
N ALA A 444 -1.34 16.02 -27.47
CA ALA A 444 -1.08 16.25 -28.89
C ALA A 444 -0.89 17.75 -29.20
N ASP A 445 -1.70 18.62 -28.58
CA ASP A 445 -1.59 20.08 -28.74
C ASP A 445 -0.27 20.62 -28.15
N GLN A 446 0.25 19.97 -27.11
CA GLN A 446 1.57 20.25 -26.53
C GLN A 446 2.74 19.64 -27.32
N GLY A 447 2.48 18.89 -28.40
CA GLY A 447 3.51 18.23 -29.21
C GLY A 447 4.11 16.98 -28.58
N GLN A 448 3.50 16.43 -27.53
CA GLN A 448 3.94 15.19 -26.86
C GLN A 448 3.38 13.93 -27.53
N LEU A 449 2.26 14.05 -28.26
CA LEU A 449 1.66 12.98 -29.05
C LEU A 449 1.53 13.37 -30.54
N PRO A 450 1.48 12.40 -31.47
CA PRO A 450 1.14 12.66 -32.86
C PRO A 450 -0.22 13.33 -33.02
N THR A 451 -0.31 14.30 -33.93
CA THR A 451 -1.54 15.06 -34.17
C THR A 451 -2.48 14.41 -35.19
N THR A 452 -2.10 13.30 -35.81
CA THR A 452 -2.84 12.65 -36.91
C THR A 452 -4.29 12.29 -36.56
N CYS A 453 -4.54 11.83 -35.33
CA CYS A 453 -5.88 11.43 -34.86
C CYS A 453 -6.50 12.45 -33.88
N ARG A 454 -5.85 13.60 -33.64
CA ARG A 454 -6.22 14.56 -32.60
C ARG A 454 -7.68 15.05 -32.73
N ASP A 455 -8.11 15.40 -33.93
CA ASP A 455 -9.50 15.85 -34.16
C ASP A 455 -10.53 14.73 -34.00
N ARG A 456 -10.14 13.47 -34.23
CA ARG A 456 -11.00 12.31 -33.97
C ARG A 456 -11.20 12.15 -32.46
N TRP A 457 -10.13 12.22 -31.67
CA TRP A 457 -10.21 12.12 -30.21
C TRP A 457 -11.08 13.23 -29.63
N GLN A 458 -10.95 14.47 -30.11
CA GLN A 458 -11.83 15.56 -29.69
C GLN A 458 -13.31 15.24 -29.96
N ARG A 459 -13.66 14.78 -31.16
CA ARG A 459 -15.06 14.45 -31.49
C ARG A 459 -15.63 13.32 -30.63
N GLU A 460 -14.84 12.27 -30.36
CA GLU A 460 -15.30 11.19 -29.48
C GLU A 460 -15.39 11.64 -28.01
N ARG A 461 -14.45 12.46 -27.53
CA ARG A 461 -14.55 13.11 -26.21
C ARG A 461 -15.88 13.85 -26.07
N ASP A 462 -16.21 14.69 -27.04
CA ASP A 462 -17.44 15.49 -27.02
C ASP A 462 -18.69 14.59 -27.04
N ARG A 463 -18.69 13.53 -27.86
CA ARG A 463 -19.77 12.52 -27.89
C ARG A 463 -19.94 11.77 -26.57
N ILE A 464 -18.84 11.50 -25.86
CA ILE A 464 -18.92 10.87 -24.53
C ILE A 464 -19.54 11.84 -23.53
N SER A 465 -19.15 13.13 -23.55
CA SER A 465 -19.75 14.16 -22.69
C SER A 465 -21.27 14.24 -22.91
N ASP A 466 -21.69 14.41 -24.16
CA ASP A 466 -23.11 14.46 -24.54
C ASP A 466 -23.88 13.22 -24.04
N TRP A 467 -23.26 12.04 -24.15
CA TRP A 467 -23.86 10.80 -23.70
C TRP A 467 -24.01 10.77 -22.17
N ILE A 468 -22.98 11.14 -21.42
CA ILE A 468 -23.02 11.16 -19.94
C ILE A 468 -24.07 12.16 -19.46
N GLU A 469 -24.09 13.37 -20.02
CA GLU A 469 -25.06 14.43 -19.68
C GLU A 469 -26.50 13.98 -19.93
N THR A 470 -26.72 13.17 -20.97
CA THR A 470 -28.06 12.69 -21.34
C THR A 470 -28.52 11.51 -20.48
N HIS A 471 -27.61 10.63 -20.04
CA HIS A 471 -27.99 9.31 -19.49
C HIS A 471 -27.62 9.09 -18.02
N CYS A 472 -26.58 9.74 -17.50
CA CYS A 472 -26.01 9.42 -16.19
C CYS A 472 -26.51 10.31 -15.06
N TRP A 473 -27.01 11.52 -15.36
CA TRP A 473 -27.55 12.42 -14.35
C TRP A 473 -28.96 11.99 -13.91
N SER A 474 -29.19 12.00 -12.61
CA SER A 474 -30.49 11.66 -12.02
C SER A 474 -31.08 12.86 -11.30
N ASP A 475 -32.18 13.40 -11.83
CA ASP A 475 -32.91 14.48 -11.18
C ASP A 475 -33.53 14.03 -9.84
N ALA A 476 -33.83 12.75 -9.68
CA ALA A 476 -34.37 12.20 -8.43
C ALA A 476 -33.32 12.17 -7.31
N LEU A 477 -32.09 11.73 -7.63
CA LEU A 477 -31.01 11.66 -6.65
C LEU A 477 -30.27 12.99 -6.48
N GLN A 478 -30.42 13.92 -7.44
CA GLN A 478 -29.60 15.11 -7.60
C GLN A 478 -28.11 14.76 -7.64
N ALA A 479 -27.78 13.72 -8.40
CA ALA A 479 -26.45 13.16 -8.51
C ALA A 479 -26.27 12.38 -9.81
N PHE A 480 -25.01 12.13 -10.18
CA PHE A 480 -24.69 11.08 -11.13
C PHE A 480 -24.93 9.70 -10.53
N GLU A 481 -25.68 8.87 -11.25
CA GLU A 481 -25.91 7.47 -10.88
C GLU A 481 -24.66 6.60 -11.14
N MET A 482 -24.57 5.45 -10.46
CA MET A 482 -23.52 4.44 -10.68
C MET A 482 -23.47 4.01 -12.15
N TYR A 483 -24.64 3.74 -12.73
CA TYR A 483 -24.88 3.59 -14.17
C TYR A 483 -26.33 4.01 -14.48
N PRO A 484 -26.66 4.37 -15.73
CA PRO A 484 -27.99 4.85 -16.09
C PRO A 484 -29.13 3.91 -15.67
N GLY A 485 -30.09 4.44 -14.91
CA GLY A 485 -31.29 3.72 -14.46
C GLY A 485 -31.05 2.75 -13.30
N SER A 486 -29.89 2.81 -12.65
CA SER A 486 -29.55 2.00 -11.49
C SER A 486 -30.28 2.45 -10.22
N GLY A 487 -30.56 3.76 -10.09
CA GLY A 487 -31.00 4.35 -8.83
C GLY A 487 -29.97 4.21 -7.69
N LYS A 488 -28.71 3.89 -8.02
CA LYS A 488 -27.61 3.66 -7.07
C LYS A 488 -26.53 4.73 -7.23
N LEU A 489 -25.76 4.94 -6.18
CA LEU A 489 -24.63 5.86 -6.15
C LEU A 489 -23.30 5.11 -6.04
N ASP A 490 -22.24 5.74 -6.50
CA ASP A 490 -20.87 5.21 -6.52
C ASP A 490 -19.88 6.31 -6.10
N ALA A 491 -19.10 6.03 -5.05
CA ALA A 491 -18.13 6.97 -4.50
C ALA A 491 -16.99 7.29 -5.47
N SER A 492 -16.71 6.42 -6.45
CA SER A 492 -15.69 6.68 -7.47
C SER A 492 -15.98 7.91 -8.32
N VAL A 493 -17.24 8.36 -8.42
CA VAL A 493 -17.59 9.60 -9.11
C VAL A 493 -16.95 10.84 -8.46
N ALA A 494 -16.55 10.77 -7.18
CA ALA A 494 -15.78 11.84 -6.54
C ALA A 494 -14.46 12.13 -7.28
N LEU A 495 -13.86 11.13 -7.92
CA LEU A 495 -12.64 11.27 -8.73
C LEU A 495 -12.85 12.17 -9.96
N ALA A 496 -14.08 12.26 -10.49
CA ALA A 496 -14.40 13.12 -11.63
C ALA A 496 -14.10 14.61 -11.37
N VAL A 497 -14.07 15.02 -10.09
CA VAL A 497 -13.72 16.39 -9.69
C VAL A 497 -12.28 16.75 -10.07
N ARG A 498 -11.35 15.78 -10.05
CA ARG A 498 -9.95 15.98 -10.47
C ARG A 498 -9.87 16.50 -11.90
N PHE A 499 -10.80 16.07 -12.75
CA PHE A 499 -10.80 16.34 -14.18
C PHE A 499 -11.80 17.44 -14.58
N ARG A 500 -12.44 18.09 -13.58
CA ARG A 500 -13.43 19.16 -13.77
C ARG A 500 -14.57 18.77 -14.72
N PHE A 501 -14.95 17.49 -14.73
CA PHE A 501 -16.01 16.98 -15.58
C PHE A 501 -17.40 17.48 -15.12
N ASP A 502 -18.20 18.01 -16.05
CA ASP A 502 -19.57 18.55 -15.89
C ASP A 502 -19.79 19.63 -14.80
N GLY A 503 -18.79 20.49 -14.60
CA GLY A 503 -18.96 21.75 -13.87
C GLY A 503 -19.16 21.62 -12.35
N ARG A 504 -19.02 22.76 -11.66
CA ARG A 504 -18.93 22.80 -10.18
C ARG A 504 -20.20 22.31 -9.48
N ASP A 505 -21.38 22.69 -9.96
CA ASP A 505 -22.62 22.56 -9.19
C ASP A 505 -23.14 21.10 -9.15
N ARG A 506 -23.13 20.40 -10.28
CA ARG A 506 -23.54 18.99 -10.37
C ARG A 506 -22.58 18.06 -9.61
N LEU A 507 -21.28 18.33 -9.70
CA LEU A 507 -20.27 17.63 -8.92
C LEU A 507 -20.50 17.84 -7.42
N LEU A 508 -20.72 19.08 -6.97
CA LEU A 508 -21.01 19.35 -5.56
C LEU A 508 -22.31 18.68 -5.08
N ALA A 509 -23.36 18.71 -5.90
CA ALA A 509 -24.63 18.02 -5.59
C ALA A 509 -24.41 16.51 -5.44
N THR A 510 -23.62 15.91 -6.34
CA THR A 510 -23.23 14.51 -6.28
C THR A 510 -22.44 14.20 -4.99
N LEU A 511 -21.42 14.98 -4.65
CA LEU A 511 -20.66 14.77 -3.40
C LEU A 511 -21.54 14.83 -2.15
N ARG A 512 -22.51 15.75 -2.10
CA ARG A 512 -23.48 15.82 -1.00
C ARG A 512 -24.40 14.61 -0.93
N ALA A 513 -24.78 14.04 -2.08
CA ALA A 513 -25.53 12.79 -2.12
C ALA A 513 -24.67 11.61 -1.64
N LEU A 514 -23.41 11.53 -2.07
CA LEU A 514 -22.47 10.49 -1.62
C LEU A 514 -22.24 10.56 -0.10
N ASP A 515 -22.03 11.75 0.47
CA ASP A 515 -21.89 11.91 1.93
C ASP A 515 -23.12 11.42 2.70
N ARG A 516 -24.32 11.69 2.16
CA ARG A 516 -25.58 11.32 2.83
C ARG A 516 -25.87 9.82 2.75
N GLU A 517 -25.64 9.22 1.59
CA GLU A 517 -26.12 7.86 1.29
C GLU A 517 -25.02 6.79 1.46
N LEU A 518 -23.74 7.15 1.28
CA LEU A 518 -22.60 6.22 1.39
C LEU A 518 -21.73 6.51 2.62
N GLY A 519 -21.96 7.63 3.32
CA GLY A 519 -21.20 8.03 4.50
C GLY A 519 -21.65 7.32 5.79
N GLN A 520 -20.70 6.81 6.56
CA GLN A 520 -20.91 6.19 7.87
C GLN A 520 -19.74 6.51 8.80
N SER A 521 -20.01 7.11 9.96
CA SER A 521 -18.99 7.45 10.97
C SER A 521 -17.80 8.26 10.42
N GLY A 522 -18.01 9.08 9.39
CA GLY A 522 -16.96 9.85 8.71
C GLY A 522 -16.22 9.11 7.59
N PHE A 523 -16.47 7.81 7.42
CA PHE A 523 -15.96 6.99 6.33
C PHE A 523 -17.00 6.78 5.22
N HIS A 524 -16.60 6.24 4.06
CA HIS A 524 -17.50 6.04 2.91
C HIS A 524 -17.40 4.62 2.37
N TYR A 525 -18.54 4.03 2.04
CA TYR A 525 -18.61 2.79 1.26
C TYR A 525 -18.31 3.03 -0.22
N ARG A 526 -17.96 1.96 -0.96
CA ARG A 526 -17.68 2.04 -2.40
C ARG A 526 -18.90 2.47 -3.21
N TYR A 527 -20.06 1.85 -2.98
CA TYR A 527 -21.31 2.12 -3.69
C TYR A 527 -22.54 1.66 -2.89
N SER A 528 -23.74 1.98 -3.37
CA SER A 528 -25.00 1.64 -2.69
C SER A 528 -25.16 0.11 -2.49
N GLY A 529 -25.45 -0.31 -1.26
CA GLY A 529 -25.65 -1.71 -0.87
C GLY A 529 -24.48 -2.33 -0.09
N MET A 530 -23.32 -1.68 -0.08
CA MET A 530 -22.10 -2.18 0.57
C MET A 530 -22.10 -2.28 2.11
N PRO A 531 -22.94 -1.56 2.90
CA PRO A 531 -23.01 -1.81 4.35
C PRO A 531 -23.34 -3.26 4.74
N GLU A 532 -23.93 -4.03 3.82
CA GLU A 532 -24.30 -5.43 4.05
C GLU A 532 -23.20 -6.42 3.64
N GLU A 533 -22.12 -5.97 3.01
CA GLU A 533 -21.11 -6.84 2.37
C GLU A 533 -19.67 -6.59 2.86
N GLU A 534 -19.31 -5.35 3.19
CA GLU A 534 -17.92 -4.92 3.40
C GLU A 534 -17.80 -3.80 4.46
N GLY A 535 -16.55 -3.46 4.81
CA GLY A 535 -16.22 -2.24 5.56
C GLY A 535 -16.24 -0.97 4.69
N CYS A 536 -16.11 0.19 5.31
CA CYS A 536 -15.91 1.43 4.55
C CYS A 536 -14.50 1.47 3.94
N PHE A 537 -14.41 1.96 2.70
CA PHE A 537 -13.17 1.98 1.95
C PHE A 537 -12.40 3.27 2.22
N ILE A 538 -11.19 3.15 2.80
CA ILE A 538 -10.42 4.30 3.29
C ILE A 538 -10.11 5.27 2.15
N ALA A 539 -9.79 4.75 0.96
CA ALA A 539 -9.53 5.56 -0.22
C ALA A 539 -10.72 6.45 -0.61
N CYS A 540 -11.97 5.93 -0.56
CA CYS A 540 -13.17 6.71 -0.88
C CYS A 540 -13.30 7.93 0.03
N SER A 541 -13.02 7.78 1.33
CA SER A 541 -13.12 8.89 2.28
C SER A 541 -12.11 10.00 2.03
N TYR A 542 -10.88 9.65 1.63
CA TYR A 542 -9.90 10.65 1.21
C TYR A 542 -10.22 11.23 -0.17
N TRP A 543 -10.80 10.48 -1.10
CA TRP A 543 -11.28 11.03 -2.39
C TRP A 543 -12.36 12.09 -2.17
N MET A 544 -13.27 11.86 -1.21
CA MET A 544 -14.27 12.87 -0.82
C MET A 544 -13.59 14.14 -0.30
N ALA A 545 -12.61 14.02 0.61
CA ALA A 545 -11.88 15.17 1.12
C ALA A 545 -11.15 15.94 -0.01
N GLU A 546 -10.43 15.24 -0.88
CA GLU A 546 -9.77 15.84 -2.04
C GLU A 546 -10.77 16.55 -2.96
N ALA A 547 -11.91 15.92 -3.26
CA ALA A 547 -12.96 16.47 -4.10
C ALA A 547 -13.53 17.77 -3.51
N TYR A 548 -13.81 17.83 -2.21
CA TYR A 548 -14.22 19.06 -1.53
C TYR A 548 -13.16 20.16 -1.63
N ALA A 549 -11.88 19.83 -1.42
CA ALA A 549 -10.79 20.79 -1.55
C ALA A 549 -10.73 21.38 -2.97
N ARG A 550 -10.82 20.54 -4.01
CA ARG A 550 -10.83 20.99 -5.42
C ARG A 550 -12.03 21.85 -5.79
N LEU A 551 -13.17 21.66 -5.11
CA LEU A 551 -14.34 22.54 -5.24
C LEU A 551 -14.24 23.78 -4.34
N GLY A 552 -13.10 24.04 -3.69
CA GLY A 552 -12.86 25.24 -2.89
C GLY A 552 -13.41 25.18 -1.46
N PHE A 553 -13.82 24.01 -0.97
CA PHE A 553 -14.21 23.78 0.42
C PHE A 553 -13.00 23.30 1.23
N VAL A 554 -11.93 24.10 1.24
CA VAL A 554 -10.61 23.70 1.74
C VAL A 554 -10.61 23.42 3.25
N GLU A 555 -11.26 24.26 4.05
CA GLU A 555 -11.34 24.06 5.51
C GLU A 555 -12.15 22.80 5.87
N ASP A 556 -13.26 22.55 5.17
CA ASP A 556 -14.06 21.33 5.35
C ASP A 556 -13.24 20.08 4.96
N ALA A 557 -12.48 20.17 3.88
CA ALA A 557 -11.60 19.10 3.44
C ALA A 557 -10.48 18.82 4.45
N ARG A 558 -9.87 19.87 5.02
CA ARG A 558 -8.86 19.73 6.08
C ARG A 558 -9.44 19.07 7.33
N ALA A 559 -10.60 19.53 7.78
CA ALA A 559 -11.28 18.94 8.94
C ALA A 559 -11.60 17.44 8.72
N ARG A 560 -11.95 17.05 7.48
CA ARG A 560 -12.15 15.64 7.11
C ARG A 560 -10.85 14.85 7.17
N VAL A 561 -9.76 15.36 6.61
CA VAL A 561 -8.45 14.69 6.68
C VAL A 561 -7.99 14.53 8.13
N ASP A 562 -8.07 15.57 8.95
CA ASP A 562 -7.68 15.52 10.35
C ASP A 562 -8.53 14.49 11.14
N ALA A 563 -9.85 14.42 10.87
CA ALA A 563 -10.73 13.44 11.47
C ALA A 563 -10.40 12.00 11.04
N LEU A 564 -10.12 11.77 9.75
CA LEU A 564 -9.71 10.47 9.22
C LEU A 564 -8.38 10.03 9.83
N ASN A 565 -7.38 10.91 9.86
CA ASN A 565 -6.07 10.63 10.44
C ASN A 565 -6.19 10.29 11.94
N GLY A 566 -7.00 11.04 12.69
CA GLY A 566 -7.27 10.75 14.10
C GLY A 566 -7.94 9.39 14.32
N ALA A 567 -8.93 9.03 13.48
CA ALA A 567 -9.60 7.74 13.56
C ALA A 567 -8.67 6.56 13.14
N LEU A 568 -7.70 6.83 12.28
CA LEU A 568 -6.76 5.85 11.73
C LEU A 568 -5.41 5.81 12.48
N GLY A 569 -5.23 6.56 13.57
CA GLY A 569 -3.93 6.68 14.27
C GLY A 569 -3.39 5.40 14.92
N ARG A 570 -4.18 4.31 15.00
CA ARG A 570 -3.81 3.05 15.67
C ARG A 570 -2.85 2.16 14.87
N CYS A 571 -2.57 2.49 13.61
CA CYS A 571 -1.82 1.64 12.67
C CYS A 571 -0.37 2.04 12.43
N GLN A 572 0.21 2.89 13.27
CA GLN A 572 1.57 3.45 13.04
C GLN A 572 1.72 4.15 11.69
N GLY A 573 0.63 4.64 11.11
CA GLY A 573 0.61 5.22 9.76
C GLY A 573 0.78 4.19 8.64
N VAL A 574 0.35 2.93 8.84
CA VAL A 574 0.26 1.86 7.83
C VAL A 574 -1.21 1.55 7.56
N LEU A 575 -1.79 2.18 6.55
CA LEU A 575 -3.22 2.11 6.25
C LEU A 575 -3.59 0.78 5.59
N SER A 576 -4.71 0.21 6.01
CA SER A 576 -5.35 -0.92 5.33
C SER A 576 -6.26 -0.44 4.20
N GLU A 577 -6.86 -1.41 3.53
CA GLU A 577 -7.88 -1.22 2.52
C GLU A 577 -9.15 -0.56 3.10
N MET A 578 -9.65 -1.12 4.20
CA MET A 578 -10.95 -0.79 4.76
C MET A 578 -10.91 -0.64 6.28
N VAL A 579 -11.99 -0.07 6.81
CA VAL A 579 -12.30 -0.01 8.23
C VAL A 579 -13.74 -0.43 8.46
N ASP A 580 -13.99 -1.21 9.52
CA ASP A 580 -15.34 -1.41 10.02
C ASP A 580 -15.81 -0.11 10.70
N PRO A 581 -16.82 0.61 10.18
CA PRO A 581 -17.23 1.89 10.71
C PRO A 581 -17.96 1.80 12.06
N ALA A 582 -18.34 0.61 12.52
CA ALA A 582 -18.96 0.38 13.82
C ALA A 582 -17.92 0.13 14.93
N THR A 583 -16.83 -0.58 14.61
CA THR A 583 -15.80 -0.97 15.59
C THR A 583 -14.49 -0.20 15.45
N GLY A 584 -14.25 0.41 14.30
CA GLY A 584 -12.99 1.05 13.91
C GLY A 584 -11.86 0.06 13.62
N HIS A 585 -12.12 -1.26 13.64
CA HIS A 585 -11.11 -2.26 13.32
C HIS A 585 -10.79 -2.26 11.83
N TYR A 586 -9.53 -2.54 11.51
CA TYR A 586 -9.07 -2.52 10.13
C TYR A 586 -9.47 -3.81 9.42
N LEU A 587 -9.75 -3.68 8.13
CA LEU A 587 -10.20 -4.74 7.23
C LEU A 587 -9.48 -4.63 5.88
N GLY A 588 -9.50 -5.71 5.10
CA GLY A 588 -8.84 -5.83 3.81
C GLY A 588 -7.30 -5.76 3.86
N ASN A 589 -6.67 -5.75 2.69
CA ASN A 589 -5.21 -5.90 2.57
C ASN A 589 -4.41 -4.72 3.16
N THR A 590 -3.14 -4.95 3.55
CA THR A 590 -2.27 -3.93 4.18
C THR A 590 -0.76 -4.17 3.92
N PRO A 591 0.10 -3.12 3.94
CA PRO A 591 -0.24 -1.74 3.59
C PRO A 591 -0.95 -1.70 2.24
N GLN A 592 -1.93 -0.81 2.12
CA GLN A 592 -2.73 -0.66 0.91
C GLN A 592 -2.34 0.64 0.19
N GLY A 593 -1.95 0.52 -1.09
CA GLY A 593 -1.46 1.63 -1.91
C GLY A 593 -2.49 2.72 -2.21
N LEU A 594 -3.67 2.36 -2.70
CA LEU A 594 -4.81 3.25 -2.93
C LEU A 594 -5.23 4.10 -1.69
N SER A 595 -5.16 3.56 -0.48
CA SER A 595 -5.45 4.27 0.78
C SER A 595 -4.37 5.30 1.07
N HIS A 596 -3.10 4.90 1.00
CA HIS A 596 -1.97 5.81 1.21
C HIS A 596 -1.89 6.90 0.14
N LEU A 597 -2.07 6.56 -1.14
CA LEU A 597 -2.05 7.56 -2.21
C LEU A 597 -3.24 8.51 -2.10
N ALA A 598 -4.41 8.05 -1.65
CA ALA A 598 -5.57 8.93 -1.49
C ALA A 598 -5.33 9.95 -0.37
N GLN A 599 -4.72 9.53 0.74
CA GLN A 599 -4.31 10.43 1.81
C GLN A 599 -3.28 11.46 1.31
N VAL A 600 -2.22 11.00 0.62
CA VAL A 600 -1.19 11.88 0.04
C VAL A 600 -1.81 12.90 -0.92
N MET A 601 -2.68 12.46 -1.85
CA MET A 601 -3.31 13.35 -2.82
C MET A 601 -4.27 14.35 -2.17
N ALA A 602 -5.04 13.94 -1.16
CA ALA A 602 -5.91 14.86 -0.41
C ALA A 602 -5.09 15.94 0.31
N MET A 603 -4.01 15.53 0.99
CA MET A 603 -3.12 16.46 1.71
C MET A 603 -2.37 17.41 0.78
N ALA A 604 -1.83 16.91 -0.35
CA ALA A 604 -1.18 17.73 -1.37
C ALA A 604 -2.16 18.75 -1.96
N THR A 605 -3.36 18.30 -2.34
CA THR A 605 -4.38 19.19 -2.91
C THR A 605 -4.78 20.30 -1.95
N ILE A 606 -4.99 19.99 -0.66
CA ILE A 606 -5.34 21.00 0.35
C ILE A 606 -4.19 22.02 0.51
N ALA A 607 -2.94 21.56 0.58
CA ALA A 607 -1.77 22.43 0.70
C ALA A 607 -1.62 23.37 -0.50
N ASP A 608 -1.71 22.83 -1.73
CA ASP A 608 -1.65 23.62 -2.98
C ASP A 608 -2.75 24.68 -3.04
N THR A 609 -3.95 24.36 -2.54
CA THR A 609 -5.08 25.28 -2.57
C THR A 609 -4.94 26.41 -1.53
N GLN A 610 -4.22 26.17 -0.43
CA GLN A 610 -3.89 27.18 0.58
C GLN A 610 -2.70 28.08 0.17
N GLY A 611 -1.82 27.58 -0.71
CA GLY A 611 -0.67 28.31 -1.25
C GLY A 611 -0.99 29.30 -2.39
N CYS A 612 -2.23 29.34 -2.88
CA CYS A 612 -2.67 30.27 -3.91
C CYS A 612 -3.31 31.52 -3.26
N PRO A 613 -2.68 32.71 -3.31
CA PRO A 613 -3.20 33.93 -2.69
C PRO A 613 -4.50 34.46 -3.31
#